data_AF-A0A979FJS9-F1
#
_entry.id   AF-A0A979FJS9-F1
#
_cell.length_a   1.000
_cell.length_b   1.000
_cell.length_c   1.000
_cell.angle_alpha   90.00
_cell.angle_beta   90.00
_cell.angle_gamma   90.00
#
_symmetry.space_group_name_H-M   'P 1'
#
loop_
_entity.id
_entity.type
_entity.pdbx_description
1 polymer ?
#
loop_
_entity_poly.entity_id
_entity_poly.type
_entity_poly.pdbx_seq_one_letter_code
_entity_poly.pdbx_strand_id
1 'polypeptide(L)'
;MISSVIFLFILLLAVREGNPSVPWDYETKEDWPRQFPLFCAGKRQSPINIDRFSVQYSHWVGIYPIYFYNYEVIPEQQIAINNGEQLQVMHNSKVPPSIKGGGLHGTYLLSQYHFHWGSDSSKGSEHTINTVRYPMELHLVHYKAQYGDMMNALRYADGVAVLAVLFEVSSRDNPALAPVLQQVQNIRRGRGTPMTPVNAPYAVASLLPDDTKSFYRYEGSLTSPPCNEVVIWTVFKEPVHVSQNQLELMRTLLDLHDEPIEDNFRNPQPLNNRRVYRSFFKW
;
A
#
# COMPACT_ATOMS: atom_id res chain seq x y z
N MET A 1 -5.20 -20.69 -18.72
CA MET A 1 -4.29 -20.31 -17.62
C MET A 1 -4.95 -19.28 -16.69
N ILE A 2 -6.15 -19.59 -16.20
CA ILE A 2 -6.87 -18.79 -15.18
C ILE A 2 -6.67 -19.42 -13.78
N SER A 3 -6.14 -20.64 -13.73
CA SER A 3 -6.03 -21.47 -12.53
C SER A 3 -4.93 -21.03 -11.56
N SER A 4 -3.79 -20.53 -12.05
CA SER A 4 -2.60 -20.29 -11.21
C SER A 4 -2.63 -18.98 -10.43
N VAL A 5 -3.34 -17.95 -10.93
CA VAL A 5 -3.48 -16.65 -10.26
C VAL A 5 -4.57 -16.71 -9.18
N ILE A 6 -5.61 -17.52 -9.40
CA ILE A 6 -6.68 -17.78 -8.41
C ILE A 6 -6.19 -18.74 -7.32
N PHE A 7 -5.25 -19.66 -7.59
CA PHE A 7 -4.67 -20.51 -6.54
C PHE A 7 -3.80 -19.72 -5.54
N LEU A 8 -3.24 -18.57 -5.96
CA LEU A 8 -2.51 -17.67 -5.07
C LEU A 8 -3.43 -16.94 -4.07
N PHE A 9 -4.73 -16.84 -4.38
CA PHE A 9 -5.75 -16.23 -3.51
C PHE A 9 -5.98 -17.01 -2.23
N ILE A 10 -5.86 -18.33 -2.29
CA ILE A 10 -6.00 -19.18 -1.11
C ILE A 10 -4.80 -18.98 -0.18
N LEU A 11 -3.60 -18.58 -0.66
CA LEU A 11 -2.40 -18.46 0.19
C LEU A 11 -2.11 -17.09 0.79
N LEU A 12 -2.82 -16.02 0.40
CA LEU A 12 -2.84 -14.79 1.21
C LEU A 12 -3.90 -14.85 2.32
N LEU A 13 -4.97 -15.65 2.13
CA LEU A 13 -5.78 -16.16 3.24
C LEU A 13 -5.09 -17.34 3.97
N ALA A 14 -4.13 -18.00 3.34
CA ALA A 14 -3.35 -19.11 3.89
C ALA A 14 -1.86 -18.80 4.06
N VAL A 15 -1.55 -17.61 4.59
CA VAL A 15 -0.65 -17.55 5.77
C VAL A 15 -1.45 -18.07 7.00
N ARG A 16 -2.02 -19.27 6.84
CA ARG A 16 -2.63 -20.11 7.87
C ARG A 16 -1.80 -21.37 8.10
N GLU A 17 -0.70 -21.55 7.36
CA GLU A 17 0.31 -22.57 7.65
C GLU A 17 1.39 -21.98 8.55
N GLY A 18 0.99 -21.73 9.79
CA GLY A 18 1.84 -21.17 10.84
C GLY A 18 1.03 -20.64 12.02
N ASN A 19 0.28 -21.55 12.68
CA ASN A 19 -0.68 -21.30 13.77
C ASN A 19 -2.00 -20.64 13.29
N PRO A 20 -3.20 -21.15 13.67
CA PRO A 20 -4.46 -20.55 13.25
C PRO A 20 -4.49 -19.12 13.76
N SER A 21 -4.41 -18.17 12.83
CA SER A 21 -4.21 -16.76 13.12
C SER A 21 -5.31 -16.24 14.04
N VAL A 22 -4.90 -15.64 15.16
CA VAL A 22 -5.76 -14.77 15.96
C VAL A 22 -6.36 -13.74 14.97
N PRO A 23 -7.69 -13.63 14.87
CA PRO A 23 -8.31 -12.58 14.06
C PRO A 23 -7.77 -11.22 14.49
N TRP A 24 -7.55 -10.31 13.54
CA TRP A 24 -7.13 -8.94 13.83
C TRP A 24 -8.04 -7.96 13.09
N ASP A 25 -8.15 -6.77 13.64
CA ASP A 25 -8.87 -5.64 13.06
C ASP A 25 -8.09 -4.35 13.35
N TYR A 26 -8.49 -3.25 12.69
CA TYR A 26 -7.88 -1.94 12.89
C TYR A 26 -8.32 -1.24 14.18
N GLU A 27 -9.32 -1.75 14.91
CA GLU A 27 -9.73 -1.22 16.21
C GLU A 27 -8.71 -1.60 17.30
N THR A 28 -8.17 -2.82 17.21
CA THR A 28 -7.20 -3.40 18.16
C THR A 28 -5.74 -3.21 17.74
N LYS A 29 -5.46 -2.31 16.80
CA LYS A 29 -4.13 -2.07 16.22
C LYS A 29 -3.00 -1.77 17.22
N GLU A 30 -3.32 -1.23 18.39
CA GLU A 30 -2.37 -0.98 19.48
C GLU A 30 -1.94 -2.26 20.21
N ASP A 31 -2.76 -3.31 20.19
CA ASP A 31 -2.47 -4.59 20.82
C ASP A 31 -1.77 -5.59 19.89
N TRP A 32 -1.62 -5.29 18.59
CA TRP A 32 -0.92 -6.17 17.64
C TRP A 32 0.49 -6.58 18.07
N PRO A 33 1.33 -5.74 18.72
CA PRO A 33 2.61 -6.20 19.27
C PRO A 33 2.47 -7.30 20.33
N ARG A 34 1.35 -7.38 21.04
CA ARG A 34 1.06 -8.46 22.00
C ARG A 34 0.44 -9.68 21.34
N GLN A 35 -0.46 -9.46 20.37
CA GLN A 35 -1.16 -10.54 19.65
C GLN A 35 -0.24 -11.25 18.63
N PHE A 36 0.65 -10.51 17.99
CA PHE A 36 1.59 -10.97 16.95
C PHE A 36 3.05 -10.60 17.32
N PRO A 37 3.57 -11.07 18.47
CA PRO A 37 4.80 -10.57 19.05
C PRO A 37 6.06 -10.87 18.23
N LEU A 38 6.00 -11.87 17.35
CA LEU A 38 7.16 -12.27 16.53
C LEU A 38 7.65 -11.13 15.64
N PHE A 39 6.75 -10.33 15.11
CA PHE A 39 7.06 -9.33 14.09
C PHE A 39 6.44 -7.96 14.41
N CYS A 40 5.19 -7.88 14.90
CA CYS A 40 4.54 -6.60 15.20
C CYS A 40 5.16 -5.86 16.40
N ALA A 41 5.92 -6.54 17.26
CA ALA A 41 6.74 -5.92 18.32
C ALA A 41 8.17 -5.53 17.87
N GLY A 42 8.43 -5.58 16.57
CA GLY A 42 9.72 -5.24 15.98
C GLY A 42 10.12 -3.76 16.16
N LYS A 43 11.39 -3.45 15.88
CA LYS A 43 11.96 -2.09 16.04
C LYS A 43 12.03 -1.29 14.74
N ARG A 44 11.63 -1.88 13.62
CA ARG A 44 11.57 -1.27 12.29
C ARG A 44 10.15 -1.33 11.72
N GLN A 45 9.16 -1.13 12.60
CA GLN A 45 7.75 -1.15 12.22
C GLN A 45 7.33 0.08 11.42
N SER A 46 6.31 -0.10 10.60
CA SER A 46 5.65 0.93 9.79
C SER A 46 4.17 1.04 10.17
N PRO A 47 3.50 2.17 9.88
CA PRO A 47 4.03 3.38 9.25
C PRO A 47 4.88 4.22 10.21
N ILE A 48 5.42 5.35 9.74
CA ILE A 48 6.14 6.33 10.58
C ILE A 48 5.66 7.75 10.32
N ASN A 49 5.92 8.64 11.28
CA ASN A 49 5.95 10.07 11.01
C ASN A 49 7.28 10.45 10.34
N ILE A 50 7.21 11.14 9.21
CA ILE A 50 8.36 11.70 8.52
C ILE A 50 8.48 13.16 8.92
N ASP A 51 9.45 13.44 9.79
CA ASP A 51 9.83 14.81 10.11
C ASP A 51 10.79 15.36 9.04
N ARG A 52 10.31 16.30 8.23
CA ARG A 52 11.06 16.91 7.12
C ARG A 52 12.33 17.64 7.58
N PHE A 53 12.45 17.97 8.86
CA PHE A 53 13.62 18.66 9.39
C PHE A 53 14.74 17.68 9.73
N SER A 54 14.43 16.44 10.11
CA SER A 54 15.39 15.39 10.46
C SER A 54 15.75 14.43 9.32
N VAL A 55 15.03 14.47 8.18
CA VAL A 55 15.40 13.65 7.01
C VAL A 55 16.78 14.01 6.45
N GLN A 56 17.51 12.98 6.04
CA GLN A 56 18.85 13.11 5.47
C GLN A 56 18.78 13.25 3.96
N TYR A 57 19.35 14.32 3.42
CA TYR A 57 19.57 14.41 1.98
C TYR A 57 20.71 13.46 1.61
N SER A 58 20.46 12.59 0.64
CA SER A 58 21.50 11.70 0.12
C SER A 58 21.72 11.99 -1.36
N HIS A 59 22.75 12.79 -1.65
CA HIS A 59 23.28 12.92 -3.02
C HIS A 59 24.10 11.69 -3.44
N TRP A 60 24.52 10.84 -2.49
CA TRP A 60 25.59 9.84 -2.69
C TRP A 60 25.16 8.37 -2.63
N VAL A 61 24.00 8.07 -2.05
CA VAL A 61 23.39 6.73 -2.14
C VAL A 61 22.43 6.77 -3.32
N GLY A 62 22.45 5.78 -4.22
CA GLY A 62 21.70 5.70 -5.48
C GLY A 62 20.17 5.70 -5.38
N ILE A 63 19.60 6.53 -4.50
CA ILE A 63 18.19 6.77 -4.22
C ILE A 63 17.50 7.56 -5.31
N TYR A 64 18.15 7.90 -6.42
CA TYR A 64 17.53 8.56 -7.54
C TYR A 64 18.16 8.12 -8.88
N PRO A 65 17.36 7.96 -9.96
CA PRO A 65 15.88 7.93 -10.00
C PRO A 65 15.32 6.54 -9.68
N ILE A 66 14.02 6.47 -9.36
CA ILE A 66 13.23 5.24 -9.53
C ILE A 66 12.87 5.13 -11.01
N TYR A 67 13.09 3.97 -11.58
CA TYR A 67 12.70 3.64 -12.95
C TYR A 67 11.44 2.79 -12.92
N PHE A 68 10.41 3.24 -13.63
CA PHE A 68 9.14 2.55 -13.78
C PHE A 68 9.10 1.85 -15.14
N TYR A 69 8.84 0.55 -15.14
CA TYR A 69 8.73 -0.25 -16.35
C TYR A 69 7.31 -0.79 -16.46
N ASN A 70 6.70 -0.63 -17.64
CA ASN A 70 5.34 -1.10 -17.97
C ASN A 70 4.22 -0.49 -17.12
N TYR A 71 4.49 0.59 -16.38
CA TYR A 71 3.48 1.30 -15.59
C TYR A 71 2.40 1.97 -16.45
N GLU A 72 2.76 2.37 -17.67
CA GLU A 72 1.85 2.94 -18.68
C GLU A 72 1.06 1.87 -19.46
N VAL A 73 1.43 0.60 -19.31
CA VAL A 73 0.76 -0.50 -20.00
C VAL A 73 -0.51 -0.83 -19.25
N ILE A 74 -1.65 -0.76 -19.93
CA ILE A 74 -2.93 -1.20 -19.39
C ILE A 74 -2.90 -2.73 -19.26
N PRO A 75 -3.09 -3.30 -18.05
CA PRO A 75 -3.08 -4.74 -17.86
C PRO A 75 -4.31 -5.40 -18.50
N GLU A 76 -4.18 -6.67 -18.87
CA GLU A 76 -5.27 -7.45 -19.47
C GLU A 76 -6.49 -7.57 -18.55
N GLN A 77 -6.26 -7.60 -17.23
CA GLN A 77 -7.33 -7.61 -16.25
C GLN A 77 -6.90 -6.93 -14.95
N GLN A 78 -7.84 -6.22 -14.34
CA GLN A 78 -7.78 -5.81 -12.94
C GLN A 78 -9.01 -6.37 -12.20
N ILE A 79 -8.82 -6.81 -10.96
CA ILE A 79 -9.88 -7.35 -10.11
C ILE A 79 -9.92 -6.50 -8.82
N ALA A 80 -11.03 -5.83 -8.59
CA ALA A 80 -11.31 -5.10 -7.36
C ALA A 80 -11.95 -6.03 -6.33
N ILE A 81 -11.52 -5.89 -5.08
CA ILE A 81 -11.82 -6.81 -3.98
C ILE A 81 -11.99 -6.00 -2.71
N ASN A 82 -13.06 -6.26 -2.00
CA ASN A 82 -13.16 -5.92 -0.59
C ASN A 82 -12.80 -7.17 0.21
N ASN A 83 -11.66 -7.15 0.90
CA ASN A 83 -11.18 -8.28 1.68
C ASN A 83 -11.73 -8.31 3.13
N GLY A 84 -12.52 -7.30 3.51
CA GLY A 84 -12.99 -7.11 4.89
C GLY A 84 -12.26 -5.99 5.61
N GLU A 85 -11.05 -5.64 5.18
CA GLU A 85 -10.24 -4.61 5.82
C GLU A 85 -9.95 -3.42 4.90
N GLN A 86 -9.87 -3.66 3.59
CA GLN A 86 -9.39 -2.72 2.58
C GLN A 86 -10.03 -2.96 1.21
N LEU A 87 -10.05 -1.90 0.39
CA LEU A 87 -10.20 -2.03 -1.05
C LEU A 87 -8.84 -2.40 -1.65
N GLN A 88 -8.74 -3.62 -2.17
CA GLN A 88 -7.55 -4.13 -2.85
C GLN A 88 -7.85 -4.34 -4.33
N VAL A 89 -6.86 -4.06 -5.18
CA VAL A 89 -6.90 -4.39 -6.60
C VAL A 89 -5.72 -5.26 -6.97
N MET A 90 -6.03 -6.37 -7.62
CA MET A 90 -5.06 -7.25 -8.25
C MET A 90 -5.03 -7.03 -9.75
N HIS A 91 -3.88 -7.30 -10.35
CA HIS A 91 -3.70 -7.21 -11.79
C HIS A 91 -3.25 -8.56 -12.34
N ASN A 92 -3.65 -8.84 -13.57
CA ASN A 92 -3.13 -9.94 -14.36
C ASN A 92 -2.53 -9.34 -15.62
N SER A 93 -1.19 -9.37 -15.72
CA SER A 93 -0.50 -8.92 -16.90
C SER A 93 0.60 -9.87 -17.34
N LYS A 94 0.70 -10.10 -18.66
CA LYS A 94 1.82 -10.85 -19.25
C LYS A 94 3.15 -10.15 -19.05
N VAL A 95 3.14 -8.82 -18.96
CA VAL A 95 4.33 -8.00 -18.74
C VAL A 95 4.09 -7.12 -17.51
N PRO A 96 4.31 -7.66 -16.30
CA PRO A 96 3.91 -6.98 -15.07
C PRO A 96 4.63 -5.62 -14.91
N PRO A 97 3.93 -4.59 -14.39
CA PRO A 97 4.57 -3.36 -13.96
C PRO A 97 5.68 -3.65 -12.95
N SER A 98 6.81 -2.95 -13.07
CA SER A 98 7.94 -3.15 -12.17
C SER A 98 8.74 -1.89 -11.93
N ILE A 99 9.47 -1.87 -10.81
CA ILE A 99 10.34 -0.78 -10.41
C ILE A 99 11.78 -1.25 -10.22
N LYS A 100 12.73 -0.36 -10.56
CA LYS A 100 14.17 -0.50 -10.28
C LYS A 100 14.75 0.86 -9.86
N GLY A 101 16.00 0.86 -9.37
CA GLY A 101 16.67 2.10 -8.98
C GLY A 101 16.11 2.68 -7.68
N GLY A 102 16.35 3.95 -7.42
CA GLY A 102 15.90 4.60 -6.20
C GLY A 102 16.47 3.95 -4.92
N GLY A 103 17.63 3.30 -4.99
CA GLY A 103 18.24 2.58 -3.87
C GLY A 103 17.67 1.16 -3.67
N LEU A 104 16.80 0.70 -4.57
CA LEU A 104 16.38 -0.70 -4.62
C LEU A 104 17.46 -1.55 -5.29
N HIS A 105 17.85 -2.65 -4.63
CA HIS A 105 18.74 -3.63 -5.22
C HIS A 105 17.94 -4.64 -6.03
N GLY A 106 17.93 -4.54 -7.36
CA GLY A 106 17.23 -5.50 -8.22
C GLY A 106 15.90 -4.99 -8.78
N THR A 107 15.08 -5.91 -9.28
CA THR A 107 13.78 -5.61 -9.90
C THR A 107 12.65 -6.04 -8.99
N TYR A 108 11.67 -5.17 -8.80
CA TYR A 108 10.50 -5.46 -7.97
C TYR A 108 9.24 -5.41 -8.84
N LEU A 109 8.49 -6.51 -8.87
CA LEU A 109 7.29 -6.68 -9.68
C LEU A 109 6.06 -6.28 -8.86
N LEU A 110 5.15 -5.50 -9.45
CA LEU A 110 3.89 -5.13 -8.82
C LEU A 110 3.09 -6.41 -8.53
N SER A 111 2.59 -6.55 -7.31
CA SER A 111 1.72 -7.64 -6.90
C SER A 111 0.26 -7.19 -6.85
N GLN A 112 0.01 -6.08 -6.15
CA GLN A 112 -1.31 -5.53 -5.89
C GLN A 112 -1.18 -4.06 -5.48
N TYR A 113 -2.29 -3.35 -5.45
CA TYR A 113 -2.39 -2.11 -4.70
C TYR A 113 -3.65 -2.07 -3.83
N HIS A 114 -3.61 -1.30 -2.75
CA HIS A 114 -4.74 -1.14 -1.83
C HIS A 114 -4.75 0.24 -1.18
N PHE A 115 -5.89 0.60 -0.61
CA PHE A 115 -6.14 1.92 -0.05
C PHE A 115 -6.38 1.87 1.46
N HIS A 116 -5.93 2.91 2.15
CA HIS A 116 -6.24 3.25 3.53
C HIS A 116 -6.95 4.60 3.57
N TRP A 117 -8.01 4.74 4.35
CA TRP A 117 -8.82 5.95 4.48
C TRP A 117 -9.35 6.10 5.91
N GLY A 118 -9.77 7.32 6.25
CA GLY A 118 -10.35 7.62 7.55
C GLY A 118 -11.87 7.74 7.49
N SER A 119 -12.50 7.74 8.68
CA SER A 119 -13.92 8.03 8.85
C SER A 119 -14.30 9.45 8.40
N ASP A 120 -13.36 10.38 8.40
CA ASP A 120 -13.54 11.73 7.87
C ASP A 120 -12.30 12.21 7.08
N SER A 121 -12.39 13.36 6.42
CA SER A 121 -11.38 13.82 5.47
C SER A 121 -10.17 14.52 6.12
N SER A 122 -10.10 14.57 7.45
CA SER A 122 -8.93 15.05 8.21
C SER A 122 -7.91 13.94 8.51
N LYS A 123 -8.25 12.68 8.24
CA LYS A 123 -7.44 11.49 8.57
C LYS A 123 -7.64 10.35 7.58
N GLY A 124 -6.71 9.41 7.54
CA GLY A 124 -6.83 8.20 6.72
C GLY A 124 -5.51 7.62 6.22
N SER A 125 -4.50 8.46 6.01
CA SER A 125 -3.15 7.98 5.70
C SER A 125 -2.53 7.27 6.89
N GLU A 126 -1.72 6.26 6.61
CA GLU A 126 -0.90 5.55 7.58
C GLU A 126 0.32 6.41 7.95
N HIS A 127 1.06 6.86 6.93
CA HIS A 127 2.18 7.78 7.08
C HIS A 127 1.67 9.18 7.41
N THR A 128 2.50 9.91 8.14
CA THR A 128 2.27 11.33 8.43
C THR A 128 3.52 12.13 8.06
N ILE A 129 3.36 13.37 7.64
CA ILE A 129 4.46 14.29 7.36
C ILE A 129 4.39 15.43 8.38
N ASN A 130 5.42 15.59 9.20
CA ASN A 130 5.40 16.51 10.34
C ASN A 130 4.12 16.38 11.17
N THR A 131 3.73 15.15 11.49
CA THR A 131 2.53 14.77 12.23
C THR A 131 1.20 15.14 11.57
N VAL A 132 1.22 15.66 10.34
CA VAL A 132 0.01 15.90 9.54
C VAL A 132 -0.38 14.60 8.86
N ARG A 133 -1.65 14.22 9.04
CA ARG A 133 -2.28 13.08 8.38
C ARG A 133 -3.07 13.56 7.16
N TYR A 134 -3.18 12.70 6.16
CA TYR A 134 -3.91 12.93 4.92
C TYR A 134 -5.20 12.09 4.93
N PRO A 135 -6.25 12.45 4.16
CA PRO A 135 -7.52 11.73 4.10
C PRO A 135 -7.43 10.29 3.60
N MET A 136 -6.41 9.96 2.80
CA MET A 136 -6.26 8.64 2.18
C MET A 136 -4.79 8.38 1.80
N GLU A 137 -4.40 7.12 1.77
CA GLU A 137 -3.10 6.66 1.30
C GLU A 137 -3.25 5.40 0.45
N LEU A 138 -2.56 5.37 -0.68
CA LEU A 138 -2.46 4.20 -1.58
C LEU A 138 -1.11 3.53 -1.40
N HIS A 139 -1.13 2.21 -1.27
CA HIS A 139 0.05 1.37 -1.31
C HIS A 139 0.12 0.56 -2.60
N LEU A 140 1.16 0.77 -3.39
CA LEU A 140 1.51 -0.11 -4.52
C LEU A 140 2.59 -1.09 -4.08
N VAL A 141 2.19 -2.35 -3.89
CA VAL A 141 3.02 -3.38 -3.27
C VAL A 141 3.75 -4.19 -4.32
N HIS A 142 5.07 -4.26 -4.20
CA HIS A 142 5.93 -5.01 -5.10
C HIS A 142 6.75 -6.04 -4.34
N TYR A 143 7.04 -7.17 -4.98
CA TYR A 143 7.99 -8.16 -4.46
C TYR A 143 9.22 -8.24 -5.36
N LYS A 144 10.37 -8.54 -4.77
CA LYS A 144 11.63 -8.66 -5.48
C LYS A 144 11.61 -9.89 -6.37
N ALA A 145 11.76 -9.69 -7.69
CA ALA A 145 11.62 -10.73 -8.71
C ALA A 145 12.53 -11.95 -8.45
N GLN A 146 13.70 -11.74 -7.86
CA GLN A 146 14.67 -12.80 -7.58
C GLN A 146 14.15 -13.88 -6.60
N TYR A 147 13.12 -13.55 -5.81
CA TYR A 147 12.51 -14.49 -4.86
C TYR A 147 11.34 -15.26 -5.47
N GLY A 148 11.03 -15.04 -6.75
CA GLY A 148 10.01 -15.78 -7.50
C GLY A 148 8.58 -15.29 -7.24
N ASP A 149 8.19 -15.20 -5.97
CA ASP A 149 6.85 -14.78 -5.55
C ASP A 149 6.86 -14.00 -4.22
N MET A 150 5.69 -13.46 -3.88
CA MET A 150 5.47 -12.67 -2.67
C MET A 150 5.77 -13.45 -1.39
N MET A 151 5.37 -14.72 -1.31
CA MET A 151 5.54 -15.52 -0.09
C MET A 151 7.00 -15.80 0.24
N ASN A 152 7.80 -16.10 -0.79
CA ASN A 152 9.23 -16.26 -0.66
C ASN A 152 9.91 -14.92 -0.35
N ALA A 153 9.44 -13.82 -0.95
CA ALA A 153 9.96 -12.49 -0.66
C ALA A 153 9.78 -12.08 0.82
N LEU A 154 8.66 -12.45 1.47
CA LEU A 154 8.40 -12.15 2.89
C LEU A 154 9.42 -12.75 3.88
N ARG A 155 10.38 -13.55 3.41
CA ARG A 155 11.45 -14.15 4.21
C ARG A 155 12.74 -13.31 4.24
N TYR A 156 12.81 -12.23 3.46
CA TYR A 156 14.04 -11.43 3.28
C TYR A 156 13.78 -9.95 3.59
N ALA A 157 14.75 -9.29 4.22
CA ALA A 157 14.62 -7.91 4.69
C ALA A 157 14.38 -6.87 3.57
N ASP A 158 14.78 -7.18 2.33
CA ASP A 158 14.53 -6.39 1.13
C ASP A 158 13.57 -7.10 0.16
N GLY A 159 12.73 -7.99 0.68
CA GLY A 159 11.81 -8.78 -0.14
C GLY A 159 10.74 -7.93 -0.82
N VAL A 160 10.28 -6.88 -0.16
CA VAL A 160 9.13 -6.08 -0.59
C VAL A 160 9.55 -4.62 -0.78
N ALA A 161 9.04 -3.98 -1.82
CA ALA A 161 9.10 -2.55 -2.00
C ALA A 161 7.69 -1.99 -2.12
N VAL A 162 7.37 -0.95 -1.34
CA VAL A 162 6.05 -0.30 -1.39
C VAL A 162 6.21 1.15 -1.79
N LEU A 163 5.39 1.58 -2.75
CA LEU A 163 5.19 2.99 -3.05
C LEU A 163 3.95 3.46 -2.31
N ALA A 164 4.10 4.49 -1.48
CA ALA A 164 3.03 5.18 -0.77
C ALA A 164 2.71 6.49 -1.46
N VAL A 165 1.45 6.65 -1.86
CA VAL A 165 0.90 7.89 -2.44
C VAL A 165 -0.11 8.46 -1.47
N LEU A 166 0.17 9.64 -0.93
CA LEU A 166 -0.74 10.38 -0.06
C LEU A 166 -1.78 11.10 -0.93
N PHE A 167 -2.99 11.28 -0.40
CA PHE A 167 -4.05 12.00 -1.11
C PHE A 167 -4.48 13.26 -0.38
N GLU A 168 -4.83 14.31 -1.10
CA GLU A 168 -5.44 15.53 -0.53
C GLU A 168 -6.79 15.84 -1.17
N VAL A 169 -7.69 16.43 -0.38
CA VAL A 169 -9.04 16.77 -0.85
C VAL A 169 -8.98 17.85 -1.91
N SER A 170 -9.65 17.61 -3.04
CA SER A 170 -9.85 18.56 -4.13
C SER A 170 -11.32 18.74 -4.46
N SER A 171 -11.66 19.83 -5.14
CA SER A 171 -13.01 20.09 -5.64
C SER A 171 -13.38 19.25 -6.87
N ARG A 172 -12.39 18.59 -7.49
CA ARG A 172 -12.58 17.79 -8.70
C ARG A 172 -12.32 16.32 -8.40
N ASP A 173 -13.14 15.46 -8.99
CA ASP A 173 -12.93 14.02 -8.98
C ASP A 173 -11.60 13.68 -9.66
N ASN A 174 -10.87 12.74 -9.06
CA ASN A 174 -9.70 12.15 -9.67
C ASN A 174 -10.13 11.08 -10.69
N PRO A 175 -9.90 11.28 -11.99
CA PRO A 175 -10.33 10.33 -13.01
C PRO A 175 -9.64 8.96 -12.89
N ALA A 176 -8.43 8.88 -12.32
CA ALA A 176 -7.72 7.63 -12.13
C ALA A 176 -8.39 6.69 -11.11
N LEU A 177 -9.17 7.25 -10.16
CA LEU A 177 -9.91 6.46 -9.19
C LEU A 177 -11.26 5.96 -9.74
N ALA A 178 -11.79 6.57 -10.80
CA ALA A 178 -13.12 6.26 -11.30
C ALA A 178 -13.33 4.77 -11.66
N PRO A 179 -12.40 4.06 -12.34
CA PRO A 179 -12.63 2.67 -12.72
C PRO A 179 -12.80 1.73 -11.53
N VAL A 180 -12.02 1.94 -10.46
CA VAL A 180 -12.13 1.12 -9.25
C VAL A 180 -13.33 1.53 -8.40
N LEU A 181 -13.62 2.83 -8.28
CA LEU A 181 -14.76 3.32 -7.50
C LEU A 181 -16.11 2.93 -8.09
N GLN A 182 -16.20 2.74 -9.42
CA GLN A 182 -17.39 2.18 -10.06
C GLN A 182 -17.71 0.75 -9.60
N GLN A 183 -16.73 0.01 -9.07
CA GLN A 183 -16.95 -1.34 -8.57
C GLN A 183 -17.40 -1.39 -7.11
N VAL A 184 -17.34 -0.28 -6.36
CA VAL A 184 -17.63 -0.24 -4.91
C VAL A 184 -18.97 -0.89 -4.56
N GLN A 185 -20.03 -0.66 -5.34
CA GLN A 185 -21.33 -1.29 -5.10
C GLN A 185 -21.31 -2.81 -5.29
N ASN A 186 -20.50 -3.32 -6.23
CA ASN A 186 -20.36 -4.75 -6.52
C ASN A 186 -19.52 -5.48 -5.46
N ILE A 187 -18.63 -4.76 -4.78
CA ILE A 187 -17.76 -5.28 -3.71
C ILE A 187 -18.11 -4.70 -2.33
N ARG A 188 -19.34 -4.24 -2.16
CA ARG A 188 -19.71 -3.46 -0.97
C ARG A 188 -19.44 -4.20 0.33
N ARG A 189 -19.71 -5.50 0.41
CA ARG A 189 -19.49 -6.32 1.61
C ARG A 189 -18.19 -7.12 1.49
N GLY A 190 -17.36 -7.10 2.53
CA GLY A 190 -16.15 -7.92 2.58
C GLY A 190 -16.45 -9.41 2.76
N ARG A 191 -17.61 -9.75 3.34
CA ARG A 191 -18.06 -11.14 3.51
C ARG A 191 -18.14 -11.86 2.17
N GLY A 192 -17.49 -13.02 2.08
CA GLY A 192 -17.41 -13.83 0.86
C GLY A 192 -16.39 -13.30 -0.16
N THR A 193 -15.70 -12.21 0.17
CA THR A 193 -14.57 -11.62 -0.59
C THR A 193 -14.89 -11.50 -2.08
N PRO A 194 -15.95 -10.74 -2.46
CA PRO A 194 -16.38 -10.65 -3.84
C PRO A 194 -15.24 -10.13 -4.72
N MET A 195 -14.88 -10.92 -5.73
CA MET A 195 -13.87 -10.60 -6.72
C MET A 195 -14.56 -10.06 -7.97
N THR A 196 -14.46 -8.75 -8.20
CA THR A 196 -15.16 -8.11 -9.33
C THR A 196 -14.15 -7.57 -10.35
N PRO A 197 -14.26 -7.95 -11.64
CA PRO A 197 -13.46 -7.32 -12.68
C PRO A 197 -13.68 -5.81 -12.74
N VAL A 198 -12.59 -5.05 -12.85
CA VAL A 198 -12.66 -3.64 -13.18
C VAL A 198 -13.04 -3.53 -14.66
N ASN A 199 -14.21 -2.96 -14.95
CA ASN A 199 -14.77 -2.89 -16.31
C ASN A 199 -13.85 -2.22 -17.33
N ALA A 200 -13.10 -1.20 -16.90
CA ALA A 200 -12.12 -0.49 -17.70
C ALA A 200 -10.76 -0.53 -16.98
N PRO A 201 -9.95 -1.60 -17.16
CA PRO A 201 -8.61 -1.66 -16.61
C PRO A 201 -7.79 -0.46 -17.07
N TYR A 202 -6.89 0.01 -16.21
CA TYR A 202 -6.17 1.25 -16.44
C TYR A 202 -4.70 1.15 -16.03
N ALA A 203 -3.89 2.00 -16.63
CA ALA A 203 -2.45 2.07 -16.38
C ALA A 203 -2.19 2.50 -14.93
N VAL A 204 -1.33 1.76 -14.23
CA VAL A 204 -1.00 2.02 -12.83
C VAL A 204 -0.24 3.33 -12.66
N ALA A 205 0.43 3.82 -13.71
CA ALA A 205 1.04 5.16 -13.76
C ALA A 205 0.06 6.28 -13.39
N SER A 206 -1.22 6.15 -13.75
CA SER A 206 -2.25 7.17 -13.47
C SER A 206 -2.55 7.37 -11.97
N LEU A 207 -2.09 6.45 -11.12
CA LEU A 207 -2.21 6.54 -9.66
C LEU A 207 -1.01 7.23 -9.00
N LEU A 208 0.05 7.51 -9.74
CA LEU A 208 1.25 8.18 -9.22
C LEU A 208 1.10 9.71 -9.27
N PRO A 209 1.80 10.44 -8.39
CA PRO A 209 1.90 11.89 -8.52
C PRO A 209 2.69 12.30 -9.76
N ASP A 210 2.49 13.54 -10.21
CA ASP A 210 3.22 14.11 -11.35
C ASP A 210 4.74 14.12 -11.08
N ASP A 211 5.17 14.50 -9.86
CA ASP A 211 6.56 14.38 -9.42
C ASP A 211 6.86 13.06 -8.70
N THR A 212 7.24 12.04 -9.48
CA THR A 212 7.77 10.77 -8.95
C THR A 212 9.25 10.83 -8.54
N LYS A 213 9.91 11.98 -8.72
CA LYS A 213 11.34 12.17 -8.43
C LYS A 213 11.56 12.60 -6.98
N SER A 214 10.60 13.27 -6.37
CA SER A 214 10.64 13.71 -4.97
C SER A 214 9.94 12.72 -4.05
N PHE A 215 10.72 12.01 -3.23
CA PHE A 215 10.19 11.05 -2.26
C PHE A 215 11.09 10.89 -1.05
N TYR A 216 10.53 10.26 -0.02
CA TYR A 216 11.24 9.76 1.15
C TYR A 216 11.46 8.26 1.06
N ARG A 217 12.58 7.78 1.61
CA ARG A 217 13.00 6.38 1.57
C ARG A 217 13.41 5.90 2.95
N TYR A 218 12.87 4.76 3.39
CA TYR A 218 13.27 4.10 4.63
C TYR A 218 12.98 2.60 4.60
N GLU A 219 13.64 1.84 5.48
CA GLU A 219 13.35 0.41 5.71
C GLU A 219 12.33 0.26 6.83
N GLY A 220 11.32 -0.57 6.61
CA GLY A 220 10.17 -0.71 7.49
C GLY A 220 9.54 -2.09 7.44
N SER A 221 8.25 -2.13 7.76
CA SER A 221 7.46 -3.36 7.81
C SER A 221 6.21 -3.29 6.94
N LEU A 222 5.53 -4.42 6.82
CA LEU A 222 4.08 -4.41 6.54
C LEU A 222 3.35 -3.65 7.65
N THR A 223 2.27 -2.97 7.30
CA THR A 223 1.49 -2.13 8.21
C THR A 223 0.26 -2.83 8.79
N SER A 224 0.06 -4.10 8.43
CA SER A 224 -0.91 -5.02 9.03
C SER A 224 -0.21 -6.32 9.43
N PRO A 225 -0.79 -7.12 10.35
CA PRO A 225 -0.26 -8.42 10.74
C PRO A 225 0.02 -9.33 9.52
N PRO A 226 1.17 -10.03 9.50
CA PRO A 226 2.08 -10.23 10.63
C PRO A 226 3.09 -9.10 10.87
N CYS A 227 3.05 -7.97 10.14
CA CYS A 227 3.98 -6.85 10.32
C CYS A 227 5.46 -7.17 10.05
N ASN A 228 5.76 -8.07 9.11
CA ASN A 228 7.13 -8.46 8.74
C ASN A 228 7.99 -7.23 8.39
N GLU A 229 9.18 -7.11 8.97
CA GLU A 229 10.17 -6.05 8.70
C GLU A 229 10.98 -6.32 7.41
N VAL A 230 10.28 -6.32 6.28
CA VAL A 230 10.79 -6.75 4.96
C VAL A 230 10.58 -5.71 3.87
N VAL A 231 10.15 -4.50 4.24
CA VAL A 231 9.65 -3.49 3.30
C VAL A 231 10.64 -2.36 3.14
N ILE A 232 11.00 -2.04 1.89
CA ILE A 232 11.64 -0.79 1.52
C ILE A 232 10.56 0.19 1.06
N TRP A 233 10.30 1.22 1.86
CA TRP A 233 9.24 2.21 1.63
C TRP A 233 9.70 3.37 0.77
N THR A 234 8.86 3.76 -0.19
CA THR A 234 8.97 5.02 -0.93
C THR A 234 7.72 5.83 -0.68
N VAL A 235 7.81 6.92 0.09
CA VAL A 235 6.66 7.82 0.33
C VAL A 235 6.84 9.05 -0.55
N PHE A 236 5.98 9.22 -1.56
CA PHE A 236 6.08 10.38 -2.44
C PHE A 236 5.80 11.67 -1.67
N LYS A 237 6.54 12.73 -2.04
CA LYS A 237 6.43 14.04 -1.40
C LYS A 237 5.12 14.74 -1.79
N GLU A 238 4.75 14.65 -3.07
CA GLU A 238 3.58 15.29 -3.62
C GLU A 238 2.35 14.39 -3.45
N PRO A 239 1.26 14.89 -2.83
CA PRO A 239 0.01 14.15 -2.76
C PRO A 239 -0.71 14.17 -4.12
N VAL A 240 -1.60 13.19 -4.32
CA VAL A 240 -2.53 13.15 -5.45
C VAL A 240 -3.92 13.64 -4.98
N HIS A 241 -4.72 14.19 -5.88
CA HIS A 241 -6.05 14.66 -5.51
C HIS A 241 -7.07 13.52 -5.34
N VAL A 242 -8.02 13.72 -4.44
CA VAL A 242 -9.27 12.93 -4.32
C VAL A 242 -10.42 13.88 -3.99
N SER A 243 -11.61 13.66 -4.53
CA SER A 243 -12.77 14.48 -4.14
C SER A 243 -13.44 13.96 -2.88
N GLN A 244 -14.22 14.83 -2.23
CA GLN A 244 -15.05 14.44 -1.09
C GLN A 244 -16.03 13.30 -1.47
N ASN A 245 -16.65 13.37 -2.64
CA ASN A 245 -17.57 12.34 -3.13
C ASN A 245 -16.87 10.98 -3.30
N GLN A 246 -15.62 10.98 -3.78
CA GLN A 246 -14.85 9.75 -3.95
C GLN A 246 -14.47 9.13 -2.59
N LEU A 247 -14.13 9.94 -1.59
CA LEU A 247 -13.91 9.45 -0.22
C LEU A 247 -15.20 8.88 0.40
N GLU A 248 -16.33 9.53 0.17
CA GLU A 248 -17.63 9.04 0.65
C GLU A 248 -18.01 7.70 0.03
N LEU A 249 -17.71 7.48 -1.25
CA LEU A 249 -17.89 6.16 -1.89
C LEU A 249 -17.04 5.08 -1.20
N MET A 250 -15.76 5.37 -0.91
CA MET A 250 -14.88 4.42 -0.20
C MET A 250 -15.44 4.03 1.16
N ARG A 251 -15.95 5.01 1.92
CA ARG A 251 -16.59 4.81 3.24
C ARG A 251 -17.90 4.03 3.21
N THR A 252 -18.43 3.69 2.02
CA THR A 252 -19.61 2.81 1.91
C THR A 252 -19.29 1.32 1.93
N LEU A 253 -18.00 0.96 1.80
CA LEU A 253 -17.53 -0.41 1.92
C LEU A 253 -17.72 -0.91 3.37
N LEU A 254 -18.11 -2.17 3.49
CA LEU A 254 -18.41 -2.84 4.76
C LEU A 254 -17.42 -3.97 5.01
N ASP A 255 -17.09 -4.18 6.28
CA ASP A 255 -16.15 -5.19 6.74
C ASP A 255 -16.75 -6.62 6.71
N LEU A 256 -16.14 -7.57 7.42
CA LEU A 256 -16.65 -8.95 7.52
C LEU A 256 -17.92 -9.07 8.40
N HIS A 257 -18.17 -8.07 9.24
CA HIS A 257 -19.29 -7.97 10.17
C HIS A 257 -20.45 -7.11 9.64
N ASP A 258 -20.35 -6.64 8.39
CA ASP A 258 -21.29 -5.72 7.74
C ASP A 258 -21.30 -4.30 8.35
N GLU A 259 -20.22 -3.90 9.03
CA GLU A 259 -20.00 -2.55 9.55
C GLU A 259 -19.16 -1.70 8.59
N PRO A 260 -19.34 -0.37 8.53
CA PRO A 260 -18.53 0.51 7.67
C PRO A 260 -17.02 0.34 7.93
N ILE A 261 -16.25 0.15 6.86
CA ILE A 261 -14.79 0.17 6.96
C ILE A 261 -14.37 1.63 7.14
N GLU A 262 -13.99 1.94 8.38
CA GLU A 262 -13.52 3.24 8.80
C GLU A 262 -12.17 3.14 9.50
N ASP A 263 -11.35 4.19 9.36
CA ASP A 263 -10.05 4.30 10.02
C ASP A 263 -9.16 3.05 9.88
N ASN A 264 -9.14 2.48 8.67
CA ASN A 264 -8.42 1.25 8.32
C ASN A 264 -6.92 1.48 8.11
N PHE A 265 -6.30 2.23 9.02
CA PHE A 265 -4.89 2.56 9.08
C PHE A 265 -4.32 2.26 10.46
N ARG A 266 -3.04 1.88 10.50
CA ARG A 266 -2.22 1.73 11.70
C ARG A 266 -1.66 3.09 12.14
N ASN A 267 -1.42 3.25 13.43
CA ASN A 267 -0.78 4.45 13.96
C ASN A 267 0.74 4.48 13.65
N PRO A 268 1.34 5.67 13.49
CA PRO A 268 2.78 5.82 13.33
C PRO A 268 3.58 5.14 14.45
N GLN A 269 4.57 4.36 14.04
CA GLN A 269 5.44 3.59 14.91
C GLN A 269 6.75 4.35 15.19
N PRO A 270 7.44 4.07 16.32
CA PRO A 270 8.71 4.72 16.63
C PRO A 270 9.75 4.53 15.53
N LEU A 271 10.43 5.62 15.14
CA LEU A 271 11.51 5.55 14.15
C LEU A 271 12.70 4.71 14.66
N ASN A 272 12.94 4.71 15.97
CA ASN A 272 14.09 4.09 16.63
C ASN A 272 15.41 4.56 15.97
N ASN A 273 16.32 3.65 15.66
CA ASN A 273 17.63 3.98 15.09
C ASN A 273 17.63 4.08 13.56
N ARG A 274 16.45 4.00 12.92
CA ARG A 274 16.34 4.09 11.45
C ARG A 274 16.57 5.51 10.97
N ARG A 275 17.01 5.62 9.73
CA ARG A 275 17.16 6.90 9.02
C ARG A 275 16.13 6.97 7.92
N VAL A 276 15.57 8.16 7.73
CA VAL A 276 14.73 8.49 6.58
C VAL A 276 15.57 9.35 5.64
N TYR A 277 15.67 8.91 4.40
CA TYR A 277 16.33 9.65 3.33
C TYR A 277 15.31 10.38 2.47
N ARG A 278 15.75 11.42 1.77
CA ARG A 278 14.96 12.11 0.74
C ARG A 278 15.75 12.26 -0.55
N SER A 279 15.07 12.19 -1.68
CA SER A 279 15.66 12.32 -3.02
C SER A 279 15.80 13.78 -3.51
N PHE A 280 15.22 14.75 -2.79
CA PHE A 280 15.13 16.15 -3.20
C PHE A 280 15.82 17.10 -2.21
N PHE A 281 16.20 18.30 -2.67
CA PHE A 281 16.87 19.32 -1.86
C PHE A 281 15.94 19.96 -0.80
N LYS A 282 16.51 20.48 0.30
CA LYS A 282 15.77 21.36 1.24
C LYS A 282 15.57 22.68 0.49
N TRP A 283 14.33 23.13 0.36
CA TRP A 283 14.04 24.54 0.13
C TRP A 283 14.30 25.30 1.43
#